data_AF-S6V9R3-F1
#
_entry.id   AF-S6V9R3-F1
#
_cell.length_a   1.000
_cell.length_b   1.000
_cell.length_c   1.000
_cell.angle_alpha   90.00
_cell.angle_beta   90.00
_cell.angle_gamma   90.00
#
_symmetry.space_group_name_H-M   'P 1'
#
loop_
_entity.id
_entity.type
_entity.pdbx_description
1 polymer ?
#
loop_
_entity_poly.entity_id
_entity_poly.type
_entity_poly.pdbx_seq_one_letter_code
_entity_poly.pdbx_strand_id
1 'polypeptide(L)'
;EKLAAWAADETQEALDLGTGFTRLTPDGVAEAWKSDPPSHPAFAAMAQLKAALDGLPKPDAAVLQHAAQWVSARFEEEKRRRAEMGFDDMLLRLDGALHGAGGERLATLIREQFPVALIDEFQDTDPVQYRIFDSIYRLEDNDEQTGLFLIGDPKQAIYAFRGADIYTYLRARQATDGRWHTLDTNYRSSHAMVESVNHVFTRAEQRPVGRGAFLFRDEKGNQVPFADALAQGRKETLEVDGTALTALTVWHLESEQPVSGVVYRQQLASSCASEIVRLLNAGQQGRAGFT
;
A
#
# COMPACT_ATOMS: atom_id res chain seq x y z
N GLU A 1 29.28 -32.40 19.04
CA GLU A 1 29.87 -32.64 17.70
C GLU A 1 29.51 -31.55 16.71
N LYS A 2 28.25 -31.40 16.27
CA LYS A 2 27.85 -30.33 15.32
C LYS A 2 28.32 -28.91 15.71
N LEU A 3 28.15 -28.53 16.98
CA LEU A 3 28.66 -27.25 17.51
C LEU A 3 30.17 -27.09 17.37
N ALA A 4 30.93 -28.14 17.66
CA ALA A 4 32.38 -28.12 17.60
C ALA A 4 32.89 -28.11 16.16
N ALA A 5 32.22 -28.84 15.25
CA ALA A 5 32.52 -28.82 13.83
C ALA A 5 32.27 -27.43 13.23
N TRP A 6 31.12 -26.81 13.53
CA TRP A 6 30.81 -25.45 13.08
C TRP A 6 31.80 -24.41 13.63
N ALA A 7 32.15 -24.50 14.92
CA ALA A 7 33.09 -23.56 15.52
C ALA A 7 34.53 -23.68 14.97
N ALA A 8 34.87 -24.80 14.33
CA ALA A 8 36.19 -25.06 13.76
C ALA A 8 36.26 -24.83 12.24
N ASP A 9 35.13 -24.55 11.58
CA ASP A 9 35.04 -24.36 10.14
C ASP A 9 34.64 -22.91 9.81
N GLU A 10 35.63 -22.10 9.43
CA GLU A 10 35.43 -20.69 9.04
C GLU A 10 34.56 -20.54 7.78
N THR A 11 34.39 -21.60 6.98
CA THR A 11 33.54 -21.58 5.78
C THR A 11 32.08 -21.90 6.10
N GLN A 12 31.78 -22.39 7.31
CA GLN A 12 30.44 -22.76 7.70
C GLN A 12 29.66 -21.57 8.25
N GLU A 13 28.97 -20.84 7.36
CA GLU A 13 28.24 -19.62 7.69
C GLU A 13 27.03 -19.84 8.62
N ALA A 14 26.45 -21.05 8.62
CA ALA A 14 25.24 -21.36 9.38
C ALA A 14 25.40 -22.62 10.27
N LEU A 15 24.91 -22.49 11.50
CA LEU A 15 24.78 -23.59 12.45
C LEU A 15 23.34 -24.13 12.44
N ASP A 16 23.17 -25.43 12.13
CA ASP A 16 21.88 -26.13 12.28
C ASP A 16 21.94 -27.22 13.35
N LEU A 17 21.27 -26.94 14.47
CA LEU A 17 21.08 -27.88 15.57
C LEU A 17 19.66 -28.45 15.64
N GLY A 18 18.74 -28.03 14.76
CA GLY A 18 17.32 -28.37 14.85
C GLY A 18 16.75 -28.09 16.24
N THR A 19 16.15 -29.11 16.87
CA THR A 19 15.62 -29.03 18.25
C THR A 19 16.71 -28.82 19.31
N GLY A 20 17.99 -28.95 18.97
CA GLY A 20 19.11 -28.65 19.88
C GLY A 20 19.14 -27.19 20.34
N PHE A 21 18.64 -26.24 19.53
CA PHE A 21 18.54 -24.83 19.95
C PHE A 21 17.59 -24.61 21.13
N THR A 22 16.59 -25.47 21.30
CA THR A 22 15.63 -25.39 22.41
C THR A 22 15.95 -26.40 23.51
N ARG A 23 16.38 -27.61 23.15
CA ARG A 23 16.66 -28.71 24.11
C ARG A 23 17.97 -28.56 24.89
N LEU A 24 18.96 -27.84 24.36
CA LEU A 24 20.23 -27.58 25.06
C LEU A 24 20.22 -26.26 25.82
N THR A 25 19.06 -25.85 26.34
CA THR A 25 18.88 -24.67 27.20
C THR A 25 18.56 -25.13 28.63
N PRO A 26 18.61 -24.25 29.66
CA PRO A 26 18.26 -24.66 31.02
C PRO A 26 16.84 -25.26 31.09
N ASP A 27 15.88 -24.63 30.41
CA ASP A 27 14.49 -25.08 30.37
C ASP A 27 14.35 -26.42 29.61
N GLY A 28 15.00 -26.54 28.45
CA GLY A 28 14.95 -27.76 27.64
C GLY A 28 15.61 -28.96 28.30
N VAL A 29 16.69 -28.73 29.08
CA VAL A 29 17.34 -29.78 29.87
C VAL A 29 16.47 -30.15 31.08
N ALA A 30 15.88 -29.17 31.78
CA ALA A 30 14.99 -29.42 32.90
C ALA A 30 13.75 -30.23 32.52
N GLU A 31 13.18 -30.00 31.33
CA GLU A 31 12.05 -30.78 30.80
C GLU A 31 12.44 -32.24 30.49
N ALA A 32 13.66 -32.47 30.02
CA ALA A 32 14.13 -33.79 29.60
C ALA A 32 14.71 -34.65 30.74
N TRP A 33 15.16 -34.02 31.83
CA TRP A 33 15.84 -34.71 32.93
C TRP A 33 14.86 -35.16 34.02
N LYS A 34 15.00 -36.41 34.48
CA LYS A 34 14.09 -37.01 35.49
C LYS A 34 14.48 -36.72 36.94
N SER A 35 15.63 -36.09 37.15
CA SER A 35 16.19 -35.73 38.46
C SER A 35 16.69 -34.29 38.41
N ASP A 36 17.37 -33.82 39.46
CA ASP A 36 17.97 -32.49 39.48
C ASP A 36 18.85 -32.26 38.22
N PRO A 37 18.51 -31.27 37.36
CA PRO A 37 19.17 -31.11 36.08
C PRO A 37 20.59 -30.53 36.25
N PRO A 38 21.54 -30.94 35.42
CA PRO A 38 22.91 -30.42 35.50
C PRO A 38 22.95 -28.92 35.18
N SER A 39 23.59 -28.16 36.06
CA SER A 39 23.89 -26.74 35.81
C SER A 39 25.23 -26.60 35.09
N HIS A 40 25.23 -25.95 33.93
CA HIS A 40 26.45 -25.65 33.17
C HIS A 40 26.30 -24.33 32.39
N PRO A 41 27.32 -23.44 32.38
CA PRO A 41 27.25 -22.15 31.69
C PRO A 41 26.90 -22.25 30.19
N ALA A 42 27.29 -23.35 29.54
CA ALA A 42 26.97 -23.60 28.13
C ALA A 42 25.46 -23.64 27.86
N PHE A 43 24.62 -24.13 28.79
CA PHE A 43 23.17 -24.14 28.58
C PHE A 43 22.60 -22.71 28.57
N ALA A 44 23.10 -21.84 29.44
CA ALA A 44 22.74 -20.42 29.43
C ALA A 44 23.19 -19.72 28.14
N ALA A 45 24.39 -20.03 27.63
CA ALA A 45 24.89 -19.50 26.37
C ALA A 45 24.04 -19.98 25.17
N MET A 46 23.62 -21.25 25.17
CA MET A 46 22.74 -21.81 24.13
C MET A 46 21.39 -21.10 24.03
N ALA A 47 20.83 -20.63 25.15
CA ALA A 47 19.58 -19.88 25.16
C ALA A 47 19.68 -18.54 24.40
N GLN A 48 20.89 -17.96 24.32
CA GLN A 48 21.14 -16.69 23.63
C GLN A 48 21.72 -16.90 22.22
N LEU A 49 22.33 -18.06 21.95
CA LEU A 49 23.08 -18.33 20.72
C LEU A 49 22.25 -18.10 19.44
N LYS A 50 21.00 -18.59 19.41
CA LYS A 50 20.15 -18.44 18.22
C LYS A 50 19.84 -16.98 17.91
N ALA A 51 19.46 -16.21 18.92
CA ALA A 51 19.19 -14.77 18.78
C ALA A 51 20.46 -13.99 18.38
N ALA A 52 21.62 -14.36 18.93
CA ALA A 52 22.89 -13.75 18.57
C ALA A 52 23.27 -14.03 17.11
N LEU A 53 23.12 -15.28 16.64
CA LEU A 53 23.37 -15.66 15.25
C LEU A 53 22.39 -14.97 14.28
N ASP A 54 21.11 -14.90 14.63
CA ASP A 54 20.09 -14.23 13.80
C ASP A 54 20.27 -12.71 13.75
N GLY A 55 20.88 -12.13 14.78
CA GLY A 55 21.20 -10.71 14.88
C GLY A 55 22.52 -10.31 14.20
N LEU A 56 23.29 -11.27 13.67
CA LEU A 56 24.50 -10.94 12.91
C LEU A 56 24.13 -10.13 11.64
N PRO A 57 24.90 -9.09 11.31
CA PRO A 57 24.66 -8.31 10.12
C PRO A 57 24.83 -9.20 8.89
N LYS A 58 23.82 -9.23 8.02
CA LYS A 58 23.88 -9.97 6.75
C LYS A 58 24.26 -9.00 5.64
N PRO A 59 25.20 -9.37 4.75
CA PRO A 59 25.61 -8.51 3.66
C PRO A 59 24.53 -8.37 2.58
N ASP A 60 23.54 -9.25 2.55
CA ASP A 60 22.52 -9.36 1.49
C ASP A 60 21.92 -8.00 1.10
N ALA A 61 21.45 -7.21 2.07
CA ALA A 61 20.84 -5.91 1.78
C ALA A 61 21.84 -4.92 1.16
N ALA A 62 23.08 -4.88 1.67
CA ALA A 62 24.13 -4.00 1.16
C ALA A 62 24.58 -4.43 -0.25
N VAL A 63 24.71 -5.74 -0.48
CA VAL A 63 25.05 -6.32 -1.79
C VAL A 63 23.95 -6.03 -2.81
N LEU A 64 22.68 -6.21 -2.44
CA LEU A 64 21.54 -5.89 -3.29
C LEU A 64 21.47 -4.39 -3.61
N GLN A 65 21.73 -3.52 -2.63
CA GLN A 65 21.77 -2.07 -2.84
C GLN A 65 22.91 -1.67 -3.80
N HIS A 66 24.11 -2.22 -3.61
CA HIS A 66 25.24 -2.00 -4.51
C HIS A 66 24.94 -2.52 -5.93
N ALA A 67 24.38 -3.72 -6.05
CA ALA A 67 23.97 -4.29 -7.33
C ALA A 67 22.91 -3.42 -8.03
N ALA A 68 21.90 -2.93 -7.30
CA ALA A 68 20.87 -2.06 -7.84
C ALA A 68 21.43 -0.76 -8.41
N GLN A 69 22.39 -0.13 -7.72
CA GLN A 69 23.08 1.07 -8.21
C GLN A 69 23.85 0.78 -9.51
N TRP A 70 24.60 -0.32 -9.55
CA TRP A 70 25.37 -0.71 -10.73
C TRP A 70 24.47 -1.02 -11.93
N VAL A 71 23.40 -1.81 -11.71
CA VAL A 71 22.41 -2.15 -12.74
C VAL A 71 21.72 -0.90 -13.27
N SER A 72 21.32 0.02 -12.40
CA SER A 72 20.70 1.29 -12.79
C SER A 72 21.63 2.12 -13.67
N ALA A 73 22.90 2.30 -13.27
CA ALA A 73 23.87 3.05 -14.06
C ALA A 73 24.11 2.42 -15.45
N ARG A 74 24.23 1.08 -15.50
CA ARG A 74 24.41 0.33 -16.75
C ARG A 74 23.17 0.41 -17.66
N PHE A 75 21.99 0.35 -17.08
CA PHE A 75 20.72 0.49 -17.80
C PHE A 75 20.59 1.87 -18.45
N GLU A 76 20.91 2.94 -17.72
CA GLU A 76 20.92 4.31 -18.25
C GLU A 76 21.95 4.52 -19.36
N GLU A 77 23.13 3.90 -19.25
CA GLU A 77 24.14 3.91 -20.31
C GLU A 77 23.62 3.23 -21.59
N GLU A 78 23.02 2.04 -21.47
CA GLU A 78 22.46 1.33 -22.62
C GLU A 78 21.28 2.06 -23.26
N LYS A 79 20.37 2.62 -22.46
CA LYS A 79 19.26 3.46 -22.96
C LYS A 79 19.80 4.64 -23.77
N ARG A 80 20.78 5.37 -23.23
CA ARG A 80 21.42 6.51 -23.93
C ARG A 80 22.08 6.07 -25.22
N ARG A 81 22.78 4.93 -25.24
CA ARG A 81 23.41 4.39 -26.45
C ARG A 81 22.38 4.08 -27.55
N ARG A 82 21.18 3.66 -27.18
CA ARG A 82 20.08 3.34 -28.12
C ARG A 82 19.23 4.55 -28.52
N ALA A 83 19.43 5.71 -27.89
CA ALA A 83 18.59 6.90 -28.04
C ALA A 83 17.09 6.62 -27.81
N GLU A 84 16.78 5.63 -26.97
CA GLU A 84 15.41 5.28 -26.58
C GLU A 84 15.00 6.11 -25.36
N MET A 85 13.72 6.51 -25.32
CA MET A 85 13.14 7.27 -24.21
C MET A 85 11.88 6.55 -23.73
N GLY A 86 11.87 6.14 -22.46
CA GLY A 86 10.68 5.64 -21.79
C GLY A 86 9.78 6.77 -21.29
N PHE A 87 8.57 6.43 -20.84
CA PHE A 87 7.65 7.39 -20.24
C PHE A 87 8.22 8.04 -18.97
N ASP A 88 8.87 7.24 -18.11
CA ASP A 88 9.50 7.75 -16.88
C ASP A 88 10.64 8.74 -17.18
N ASP A 89 11.38 8.51 -18.28
CA ASP A 89 12.46 9.41 -18.71
C ASP A 89 11.93 10.79 -19.10
N MET A 90 10.70 10.88 -19.64
CA MET A 90 10.08 12.16 -19.98
C MET A 90 9.84 13.00 -18.73
N LEU A 91 9.30 12.38 -17.68
CA LEU A 91 9.04 13.05 -16.40
C LEU A 91 10.36 13.45 -15.71
N LEU A 92 11.32 12.53 -15.62
CA LEU A 92 12.61 12.80 -14.98
C LEU A 92 13.40 13.90 -15.70
N ARG A 93 13.34 13.97 -17.03
CA ARG A 93 13.99 15.04 -17.80
C ARG A 93 13.32 16.39 -17.59
N LEU A 94 11.98 16.43 -17.53
CA LEU A 94 11.26 17.66 -17.25
C LEU A 94 11.57 18.16 -15.84
N ASP A 95 11.51 17.28 -14.85
CA ASP A 95 11.90 17.57 -13.47
C ASP A 95 13.34 18.11 -13.40
N GLY A 96 14.30 17.42 -14.03
CA GLY A 96 15.69 17.87 -14.09
C GLY A 96 15.87 19.23 -14.80
N ALA A 97 15.10 19.51 -15.84
CA ALA A 97 15.13 20.78 -16.54
C ALA A 97 14.57 21.93 -15.69
N LEU A 98 13.50 21.68 -14.93
CA LEU A 98 12.88 22.63 -14.00
C LEU A 98 13.79 22.94 -12.80
N HIS A 99 14.65 22.02 -12.38
CA HIS A 99 15.63 22.25 -11.30
C HIS A 99 17.01 22.72 -11.82
N GLY A 100 17.19 22.84 -13.13
CA GLY A 100 18.44 23.29 -13.75
C GLY A 100 18.57 24.81 -13.82
N ALA A 101 19.68 25.29 -14.38
CA ALA A 101 19.98 26.73 -14.52
C ALA A 101 18.93 27.53 -15.31
N GLY A 102 18.14 26.87 -16.17
CA GLY A 102 17.04 27.47 -16.94
C GLY A 102 15.65 27.22 -16.37
N GLY A 103 15.56 26.64 -15.17
CA GLY A 103 14.33 26.13 -14.57
C GLY A 103 13.21 27.16 -14.45
N GLU A 104 13.50 28.31 -13.85
CA GLU A 104 12.52 29.39 -13.66
C GLU A 104 11.96 29.93 -14.99
N ARG A 105 12.82 30.01 -16.02
CA ARG A 105 12.39 30.44 -17.35
C ARG A 105 11.44 29.41 -17.95
N LEU A 106 11.74 28.12 -17.82
CA LEU A 106 10.88 27.03 -18.29
C LEU A 106 9.54 27.03 -17.53
N ALA A 107 9.57 27.11 -16.21
CA ALA A 107 8.38 27.19 -15.37
C ALA A 107 7.50 28.38 -15.75
N THR A 108 8.09 29.55 -15.99
CA THR A 108 7.37 30.76 -16.43
C THR A 108 6.71 30.56 -17.79
N LEU A 109 7.41 30.01 -18.78
CA LEU A 109 6.82 29.72 -20.09
C LEU A 109 5.64 28.74 -19.98
N ILE A 110 5.75 27.73 -19.11
CA ILE A 110 4.66 26.78 -18.87
C ILE A 110 3.47 27.49 -18.20
N ARG A 111 3.69 28.30 -17.16
CA ARG A 111 2.64 29.10 -16.50
C ARG A 111 1.96 30.09 -17.45
N GLU A 112 2.71 30.71 -18.36
CA GLU A 112 2.14 31.61 -19.38
C GLU A 112 1.26 30.86 -20.38
N GLN A 113 1.65 29.66 -20.77
CA GLN A 113 0.88 28.82 -21.69
C GLN A 113 -0.35 28.19 -20.99
N PHE A 114 -0.17 27.76 -19.74
CA PHE A 114 -1.17 27.08 -18.92
C PHE A 114 -1.28 27.82 -17.58
N PRO A 115 -1.99 28.96 -17.54
CA PRO A 115 -2.15 29.72 -16.31
C PRO A 115 -2.94 28.94 -15.26
N VAL A 116 -3.78 28.00 -15.69
CA VAL A 116 -4.54 27.12 -14.81
C VAL A 116 -4.37 25.66 -15.23
N ALA A 117 -4.02 24.79 -14.28
CA ALA A 117 -3.93 23.35 -14.44
C ALA A 117 -4.85 22.61 -13.47
N LEU A 118 -5.49 21.56 -13.96
CA LEU A 118 -6.34 20.65 -13.19
C LEU A 118 -5.74 19.25 -13.27
N ILE A 119 -5.39 18.69 -12.12
CA ILE A 119 -4.85 17.34 -12.00
C ILE A 119 -5.91 16.47 -11.34
N ASP A 120 -6.50 15.58 -12.12
CA ASP A 120 -7.44 14.57 -11.62
C ASP A 120 -6.68 13.32 -11.14
N GLU A 121 -7.33 12.50 -10.32
CA GLU A 121 -6.75 11.29 -9.70
C GLU A 121 -5.41 11.55 -8.98
N PHE A 122 -5.29 12.69 -8.31
CA PHE A 122 -4.04 13.13 -7.71
C PHE A 122 -3.49 12.16 -6.65
N GLN A 123 -4.33 11.33 -6.05
CA GLN A 123 -3.88 10.28 -5.12
C GLN A 123 -2.99 9.21 -5.76
N ASP A 124 -3.00 9.09 -7.09
CA ASP A 124 -2.20 8.12 -7.84
C ASP A 124 -0.93 8.73 -8.45
N THR A 125 -0.58 9.96 -8.05
CA THR A 125 0.65 10.62 -8.49
C THR A 125 1.88 10.18 -7.70
N ASP A 126 3.04 10.31 -8.34
CA ASP A 126 4.34 10.00 -7.74
C ASP A 126 5.11 11.27 -7.29
N PRO A 127 6.19 11.12 -6.49
CA PRO A 127 6.97 12.27 -6.01
C PRO A 127 7.64 13.11 -7.10
N VAL A 128 7.91 12.58 -8.29
CA VAL A 128 8.47 13.32 -9.44
C VAL A 128 7.40 14.23 -10.04
N GLN A 129 6.21 13.70 -10.28
CA GLN A 129 5.10 14.48 -10.81
C GLN A 129 4.74 15.65 -9.89
N TYR A 130 4.67 15.42 -8.59
CA TYR A 130 4.41 16.50 -7.63
C TYR A 130 5.49 17.58 -7.65
N ARG A 131 6.78 17.21 -7.69
CA ARG A 131 7.86 18.21 -7.79
C ARG A 131 7.76 19.03 -9.06
N ILE A 132 7.41 18.42 -10.19
CA ILE A 132 7.19 19.14 -11.45
C ILE A 132 6.09 20.18 -11.27
N PHE A 133 4.93 19.77 -10.74
CA PHE A 133 3.81 20.67 -10.51
C PHE A 133 4.14 21.80 -9.54
N ASP A 134 4.81 21.48 -8.43
CA ASP A 134 5.22 22.46 -7.43
C ASP A 134 6.28 23.44 -7.96
N SER A 135 7.24 22.97 -8.76
CA SER A 135 8.23 23.83 -9.42
C SER A 135 7.58 24.80 -10.42
N ILE A 136 6.49 24.37 -11.07
CA ILE A 136 5.78 25.20 -12.05
C ILE A 136 4.82 26.16 -11.35
N TYR A 137 4.00 25.71 -10.40
CA TYR A 137 2.88 26.50 -9.87
C TYR A 137 3.10 27.02 -8.46
N ARG A 138 4.17 26.60 -7.77
CA ARG A 138 4.53 27.00 -6.39
C ARG A 138 3.33 26.88 -5.48
N LEU A 139 2.97 25.64 -5.16
CA LEU A 139 1.65 25.30 -4.62
C LEU A 139 1.33 26.05 -3.31
N GLU A 140 2.36 26.28 -2.49
CA GLU A 140 2.29 26.99 -1.20
C GLU A 140 2.18 28.51 -1.37
N ASP A 141 2.83 29.10 -2.39
CA ASP A 141 2.79 30.55 -2.66
C ASP A 141 1.36 31.02 -3.01
N ASN A 142 0.56 30.16 -3.66
CA ASN A 142 -0.82 30.42 -4.06
C ASN A 142 -0.99 31.77 -4.80
N ASP A 143 -0.14 32.00 -5.81
CA ASP A 143 -0.14 33.20 -6.64
C ASP A 143 -1.48 33.39 -7.37
N GLU A 144 -2.13 34.54 -7.21
CA GLU A 144 -3.45 34.84 -7.80
C GLU A 144 -3.46 34.83 -9.34
N GLN A 145 -2.28 34.95 -9.99
CA GLN A 145 -2.17 34.92 -11.45
C GLN A 145 -2.17 33.52 -12.04
N THR A 146 -2.02 32.47 -11.22
CA THR A 146 -2.00 31.08 -11.66
C THR A 146 -2.82 30.17 -10.76
N GLY A 147 -3.29 29.04 -11.29
CA GLY A 147 -4.09 28.09 -10.52
C GLY A 147 -3.63 26.65 -10.73
N LEU A 148 -3.44 25.92 -9.64
CA LEU A 148 -3.25 24.48 -9.67
C LEU A 148 -4.29 23.81 -8.78
N PHE A 149 -5.22 23.09 -9.42
CA PHE A 149 -6.29 22.37 -8.76
C PHE A 149 -5.94 20.88 -8.74
N LEU A 150 -5.80 20.33 -7.54
CA LEU A 150 -5.51 18.92 -7.32
C LEU A 150 -6.79 18.23 -6.86
N ILE A 151 -7.32 17.35 -7.69
CA ILE A 151 -8.57 16.62 -7.48
C ILE A 151 -8.22 15.17 -7.24
N GLY A 152 -8.74 14.59 -6.17
CA GLY A 152 -8.47 13.20 -5.85
C GLY A 152 -9.08 12.78 -4.52
N ASP A 153 -8.96 11.50 -4.22
CA ASP A 153 -9.42 10.92 -2.97
C ASP A 153 -8.32 10.04 -2.35
N PRO A 154 -7.70 10.43 -1.22
CA PRO A 154 -6.65 9.64 -0.57
C PRO A 154 -7.16 8.28 -0.11
N LYS A 155 -8.47 8.12 0.07
CA LYS A 155 -9.11 6.84 0.43
C LYS A 155 -9.06 5.83 -0.72
N GLN A 156 -8.79 6.27 -1.95
CA GLN A 156 -8.76 5.46 -3.17
C GLN A 156 -7.33 5.20 -3.69
N ALA A 157 -6.30 5.60 -2.96
CA ALA A 157 -4.90 5.38 -3.34
C ALA A 157 -4.53 3.88 -3.29
N ILE A 158 -4.65 3.19 -4.41
CA ILE A 158 -4.41 1.73 -4.52
C ILE A 158 -3.26 1.36 -5.47
N TYR A 159 -2.62 2.33 -6.12
CA TYR A 159 -1.58 2.11 -7.13
C TYR A 159 -0.14 2.20 -6.58
N ALA A 160 0.08 1.96 -5.29
CA ALA A 160 1.43 2.00 -4.69
C ALA A 160 2.45 1.09 -5.39
N PHE A 161 2.00 -0.03 -5.97
CA PHE A 161 2.84 -0.95 -6.76
C PHE A 161 3.36 -0.36 -8.08
N ARG A 162 2.79 0.76 -8.55
CA ARG A 162 3.25 1.54 -9.72
C ARG A 162 4.07 2.77 -9.34
N GLY A 163 4.36 2.97 -8.07
CA GLY A 163 5.14 4.12 -7.59
C GLY A 163 4.31 5.32 -7.14
N ALA A 164 2.98 5.25 -7.22
CA ALA A 164 2.10 6.24 -6.60
C ALA A 164 2.37 6.32 -5.09
N ASP A 165 2.41 7.54 -4.56
CA ASP A 165 2.79 7.77 -3.16
C ASP A 165 1.77 8.62 -2.43
N ILE A 166 1.03 8.00 -1.51
CA ILE A 166 0.08 8.69 -0.63
C ILE A 166 0.74 9.81 0.18
N TYR A 167 2.04 9.72 0.50
CA TYR A 167 2.74 10.80 1.21
C TYR A 167 2.93 12.04 0.33
N THR A 168 2.98 11.86 -1.00
CA THR A 168 2.95 12.97 -1.96
C THR A 168 1.62 13.70 -1.89
N TYR A 169 0.51 12.95 -1.86
CA TYR A 169 -0.81 13.54 -1.62
C TYR A 169 -0.88 14.30 -0.29
N LEU A 170 -0.37 13.71 0.80
CA LEU A 170 -0.38 14.33 2.12
C LEU A 170 0.48 15.61 2.18
N ARG A 171 1.62 15.64 1.48
CA ARG A 171 2.45 16.85 1.36
C ARG A 171 1.71 17.96 0.61
N ALA A 172 1.09 17.65 -0.52
CA ALA A 172 0.29 18.62 -1.26
C ALA A 172 -0.89 19.14 -0.43
N ARG A 173 -1.54 18.25 0.33
CA ARG A 173 -2.60 18.61 1.28
C ARG A 173 -2.09 19.61 2.32
N GLN A 174 -0.90 19.39 2.89
CA GLN A 174 -0.28 20.34 3.83
C GLN A 174 0.05 21.68 3.16
N ALA A 175 0.64 21.68 1.96
CA ALA A 175 0.94 22.91 1.20
C ALA A 175 -0.32 23.70 0.80
N THR A 176 -1.48 23.05 0.84
CA THR A 176 -2.80 23.64 0.52
C THR A 176 -3.69 23.82 1.74
N ASP A 177 -3.12 23.82 2.95
CA ASP A 177 -3.89 24.02 4.18
C ASP A 177 -4.76 25.28 4.11
N GLY A 178 -5.99 25.18 4.61
CA GLY A 178 -7.01 26.24 4.51
C GLY A 178 -7.68 26.40 3.14
N ARG A 179 -7.27 25.66 2.10
CA ARG A 179 -7.83 25.72 0.73
C ARG A 179 -8.46 24.39 0.27
N TRP A 180 -8.89 23.55 1.20
CA TRP A 180 -9.48 22.25 0.88
C TRP A 180 -10.97 22.36 0.58
N HIS A 181 -11.39 21.66 -0.47
CA HIS A 181 -12.80 21.48 -0.81
C HIS A 181 -13.13 20.00 -0.80
N THR A 182 -14.31 19.63 -0.29
CA THR A 182 -14.79 18.25 -0.25
C THR A 182 -16.17 18.19 -0.89
N LEU A 183 -16.37 17.21 -1.76
CA LEU A 183 -17.67 16.87 -2.32
C LEU A 183 -18.27 15.76 -1.44
N ASP A 184 -19.25 16.13 -0.60
CA ASP A 184 -19.82 15.23 0.40
C ASP A 184 -20.94 14.34 -0.15
N THR A 185 -21.54 14.70 -1.29
CA THR A 185 -22.72 14.04 -1.83
C THR A 185 -22.38 13.13 -3.01
N ASN A 186 -22.72 11.85 -2.87
CA ASN A 186 -22.61 10.84 -3.91
C ASN A 186 -23.85 10.87 -4.82
N TYR A 187 -23.61 11.15 -6.11
CA TYR A 187 -24.64 11.17 -7.16
C TYR A 187 -24.69 9.89 -8.01
N ARG A 188 -23.80 8.93 -7.74
CA ARG A 188 -23.59 7.72 -8.56
C ARG A 188 -24.35 6.50 -8.06
N SER A 189 -24.67 6.45 -6.77
CA SER A 189 -25.13 5.25 -6.09
C SER A 189 -26.49 5.44 -5.42
N SER A 190 -27.19 4.33 -5.16
CA SER A 190 -28.42 4.31 -4.36
C SER A 190 -28.13 4.62 -2.88
N HIS A 191 -29.15 5.07 -2.16
CA HIS A 191 -29.05 5.31 -0.70
C HIS A 191 -28.54 4.07 0.03
N ALA A 192 -29.12 2.90 -0.23
CA ALA A 192 -28.75 1.64 0.41
C ALA A 192 -27.26 1.28 0.21
N MET A 193 -26.68 1.58 -0.96
CA MET A 193 -25.26 1.34 -1.22
C MET A 193 -24.37 2.28 -0.40
N VAL A 194 -24.67 3.58 -0.42
CA VAL A 194 -23.89 4.58 0.34
C VAL A 194 -23.99 4.31 1.83
N GLU A 195 -25.18 4.00 2.35
CA GLU A 195 -25.40 3.65 3.76
C GLU A 195 -24.62 2.40 4.17
N SER A 196 -24.61 1.36 3.34
CA SER A 196 -23.88 0.12 3.61
C SER A 196 -22.37 0.37 3.68
N VAL A 197 -21.82 1.16 2.74
CA VAL A 197 -20.39 1.52 2.71
C VAL A 197 -20.02 2.40 3.91
N ASN A 198 -20.83 3.44 4.19
CA ASN A 198 -20.65 4.29 5.38
C ASN A 198 -20.63 3.44 6.65
N HIS A 199 -21.57 2.50 6.81
CA HIS A 199 -21.63 1.63 7.98
C HIS A 199 -20.33 0.83 8.19
N VAL A 200 -19.80 0.22 7.13
CA VAL A 200 -18.56 -0.58 7.21
C VAL A 200 -17.36 0.29 7.61
N PHE A 201 -17.15 1.42 6.94
CA PHE A 201 -15.98 2.25 7.18
C PHE A 201 -16.09 3.05 8.48
N THR A 202 -17.28 3.54 8.85
CA THR A 202 -17.50 4.19 10.14
C THR A 202 -17.28 3.22 11.30
N ARG A 203 -17.68 1.95 11.15
CA ARG A 203 -17.38 0.92 12.16
C ARG A 203 -15.87 0.68 12.31
N ALA A 204 -15.10 0.76 11.23
CA ALA A 204 -13.64 0.65 11.27
C ALA A 204 -12.98 1.91 11.87
N GLU A 205 -13.46 3.10 11.49
CA GLU A 205 -12.97 4.40 11.97
C GLU A 205 -13.21 4.57 13.47
N GLN A 206 -14.38 4.18 13.97
CA GLN A 206 -14.75 4.35 15.39
C GLN A 206 -14.08 3.35 16.33
N ARG A 207 -13.23 2.43 15.84
CA ARG A 207 -12.52 1.49 16.72
C ARG A 207 -11.61 2.28 17.68
N PRO A 208 -11.69 2.04 19.01
CA PRO A 208 -10.83 2.73 19.98
C PRO A 208 -9.35 2.43 19.79
N VAL A 209 -9.05 1.22 19.31
CA VAL A 209 -7.69 0.74 19.06
C VAL A 209 -7.56 0.42 17.57
N GLY A 210 -6.42 0.81 16.99
CA GLY A 210 -6.09 0.57 15.59
C GLY A 210 -5.79 1.85 14.84
N ARG A 211 -5.59 1.71 13.53
CA ARG A 211 -5.09 2.78 12.66
C ARG A 211 -6.20 3.53 11.89
N GLY A 212 -7.44 3.44 12.34
CA GLY A 212 -8.62 4.01 11.63
C GLY A 212 -9.00 3.20 10.39
N ALA A 213 -10.01 3.68 9.65
CA ALA A 213 -10.57 3.01 8.48
C ALA A 213 -9.54 2.76 7.36
N PHE A 214 -8.67 3.74 7.12
CA PHE A 214 -7.65 3.70 6.06
C PHE A 214 -6.22 3.48 6.59
N LEU A 215 -6.08 3.12 7.86
CA LEU A 215 -4.79 2.80 8.47
C LEU A 215 -3.81 3.99 8.63
N PHE A 216 -4.29 5.23 8.64
CA PHE A 216 -3.48 6.46 8.81
C PHE A 216 -3.64 7.16 10.15
N ARG A 217 -4.26 6.51 11.14
CA ARG A 217 -4.29 7.00 12.52
C ARG A 217 -3.02 6.58 13.27
N ASP A 218 -2.36 7.56 13.86
CA ASP A 218 -1.24 7.41 14.79
C ASP A 218 -1.37 8.40 15.97
N GLU A 219 -0.30 8.57 16.75
CA GLU A 219 -0.26 9.49 17.91
C GLU A 219 -0.46 10.97 17.54
N LYS A 220 -0.17 11.35 16.29
CA LYS A 220 -0.30 12.73 15.77
C LYS A 220 -1.69 13.00 15.20
N GLY A 221 -2.54 11.98 15.06
CA GLY A 221 -3.92 12.09 14.57
C GLY A 221 -4.22 11.13 13.42
N ASN A 222 -5.34 11.34 12.73
CA ASN A 222 -5.68 10.59 11.52
C ASN A 222 -5.56 11.49 10.29
N GLN A 223 -4.58 11.21 9.44
CA GLN A 223 -4.32 11.99 8.22
C GLN A 223 -5.30 11.68 7.08
N VAL A 224 -5.97 10.52 7.14
CA VAL A 224 -6.98 10.09 6.16
C VAL A 224 -8.22 9.58 6.91
N PRO A 225 -8.96 10.49 7.60
CA PRO A 225 -10.17 10.10 8.32
C PRO A 225 -11.28 9.73 7.36
N PHE A 226 -12.09 8.74 7.74
CA PHE A 226 -13.36 8.49 7.07
C PHE A 226 -14.43 9.44 7.61
N ALA A 227 -15.15 10.08 6.69
CA ALA A 227 -16.38 10.81 6.98
C ALA A 227 -17.49 10.22 6.10
N ASP A 228 -18.70 10.11 6.66
CA ASP A 228 -19.85 9.59 5.95
C ASP A 228 -20.15 10.45 4.71
N ALA A 229 -20.38 9.78 3.58
CA ALA A 229 -20.88 10.45 2.39
C ALA A 229 -22.41 10.59 2.44
N LEU A 230 -22.93 11.73 2.00
CA LEU A 230 -24.35 11.89 1.69
C LEU A 230 -24.68 11.16 0.38
N ALA A 231 -25.94 10.81 0.18
CA ALA A 231 -26.41 10.18 -1.04
C ALA A 231 -27.52 11.03 -1.67
N GLN A 232 -27.38 11.35 -2.95
CA GLN A 232 -28.51 11.83 -3.74
C GLN A 232 -29.49 10.68 -4.05
N GLY A 233 -28.96 9.45 -4.12
CA GLY A 233 -29.68 8.26 -4.52
C GLY A 233 -29.88 8.15 -6.03
N ARG A 234 -30.34 6.96 -6.44
CA ARG A 234 -30.82 6.68 -7.79
C ARG A 234 -32.26 6.24 -7.72
N LYS A 235 -33.01 6.54 -8.78
CA LYS A 235 -34.38 6.05 -8.95
C LYS A 235 -34.41 4.56 -9.29
N GLU A 236 -33.37 4.10 -9.97
CA GLU A 236 -33.24 2.73 -10.43
C GLU A 236 -32.88 1.77 -9.30
N THR A 237 -33.48 0.58 -9.31
CA THR A 237 -33.15 -0.51 -8.38
C THR A 237 -32.66 -1.73 -9.15
N LEU A 238 -31.54 -2.33 -8.72
CA LEU A 238 -31.07 -3.57 -9.31
C LEU A 238 -31.92 -4.73 -8.80
N GLU A 239 -32.60 -5.41 -9.71
CA GLU A 239 -33.45 -6.56 -9.41
C GLU A 239 -32.94 -7.84 -10.08
N VAL A 240 -33.24 -8.97 -9.44
CA VAL A 240 -33.14 -10.32 -10.04
C VAL A 240 -34.46 -11.03 -9.78
N ASP A 241 -35.10 -11.53 -10.84
CA ASP A 241 -36.40 -12.22 -10.78
C ASP A 241 -37.50 -11.39 -10.09
N GLY A 242 -37.50 -10.07 -10.33
CA GLY A 242 -38.44 -9.12 -9.73
C GLY A 242 -38.20 -8.84 -8.24
N THR A 243 -37.05 -9.26 -7.70
CA THR A 243 -36.64 -9.00 -6.32
C THR A 243 -35.44 -8.07 -6.29
N ALA A 244 -35.56 -6.97 -5.55
CA ALA A 244 -34.46 -6.03 -5.33
C ALA A 244 -33.28 -6.72 -4.64
N LEU A 245 -32.07 -6.53 -5.19
CA LEU A 245 -30.85 -7.02 -4.57
C LEU A 245 -30.41 -6.13 -3.41
N THR A 246 -29.84 -6.76 -2.39
CA THR A 246 -29.16 -6.07 -1.29
C THR A 246 -27.93 -5.33 -1.81
N ALA A 247 -27.68 -4.13 -1.29
CA ALA A 247 -26.60 -3.29 -1.80
C ALA A 247 -25.21 -3.83 -1.47
N LEU A 248 -25.03 -4.45 -0.29
CA LEU A 248 -23.78 -5.09 0.09
C LEU A 248 -24.05 -6.48 0.66
N THR A 249 -23.38 -7.49 0.11
CA THR A 249 -23.48 -8.87 0.56
C THR A 249 -22.08 -9.34 0.99
N VAL A 250 -21.95 -9.78 2.24
CA VAL A 250 -20.70 -10.34 2.77
C VAL A 250 -20.85 -11.86 2.78
N TRP A 251 -20.01 -12.55 2.03
CA TRP A 251 -19.94 -14.00 2.10
C TRP A 251 -18.84 -14.45 3.04
N HIS A 252 -19.19 -15.43 3.87
CA HIS A 252 -18.29 -16.08 4.78
C HIS A 252 -18.10 -17.53 4.34
N LEU A 253 -16.85 -17.96 4.19
CA LEU A 253 -16.55 -19.36 3.94
C LEU A 253 -16.71 -20.13 5.25
N GLU A 254 -17.75 -20.95 5.35
CA GLU A 254 -17.95 -21.81 6.51
C GLU A 254 -16.91 -22.94 6.54
N SER A 255 -16.21 -23.07 7.67
CA SER A 255 -15.29 -24.19 7.90
C SER A 255 -15.19 -24.49 9.39
N GLU A 256 -15.22 -25.78 9.74
CA GLU A 256 -15.02 -26.24 11.11
C GLU A 256 -13.55 -26.21 11.55
N GLN A 257 -12.62 -26.08 10.59
CA GLN A 257 -11.18 -26.06 10.82
C GLN A 257 -10.56 -24.79 10.23
N PRO A 258 -9.42 -24.31 10.75
CA PRO A 258 -8.71 -23.19 10.15
C PRO A 258 -8.35 -23.46 8.69
N VAL A 259 -8.78 -22.58 7.79
CA VAL A 259 -8.47 -22.64 6.36
C VAL A 259 -7.22 -21.80 6.09
N SER A 260 -6.31 -22.29 5.24
CA SER A 260 -5.14 -21.50 4.84
C SER A 260 -5.59 -20.28 4.02
N GLY A 261 -4.88 -19.16 4.15
CA GLY A 261 -5.22 -17.94 3.41
C GLY A 261 -5.20 -18.10 1.88
N VAL A 262 -4.40 -19.05 1.37
CA VAL A 262 -4.37 -19.39 -0.07
C VAL A 262 -5.67 -20.07 -0.49
N VAL A 263 -6.11 -21.10 0.24
CA VAL A 263 -7.33 -21.85 -0.06
C VAL A 263 -8.56 -20.94 0.08
N TYR A 264 -8.61 -20.13 1.14
CA TYR A 264 -9.69 -19.18 1.38
C TYR A 264 -9.87 -18.20 0.20
N ARG A 265 -8.76 -17.57 -0.25
CA ARG A 265 -8.79 -16.64 -1.39
C ARG A 265 -9.23 -17.33 -2.68
N GLN A 266 -8.73 -18.54 -2.95
CA GLN A 266 -9.08 -19.28 -4.15
C GLN A 266 -10.57 -19.62 -4.19
N GLN A 267 -11.12 -20.12 -3.08
CA GLN A 267 -12.54 -20.51 -3.02
C GLN A 267 -13.47 -19.30 -3.13
N LEU A 268 -13.23 -18.24 -2.36
CA LEU A 268 -14.07 -17.03 -2.45
C LEU A 268 -13.95 -16.31 -3.79
N ALA A 269 -12.77 -16.32 -4.43
CA ALA A 269 -12.63 -15.80 -5.78
C ALA A 269 -13.50 -16.58 -6.78
N SER A 270 -13.54 -17.91 -6.66
CA SER A 270 -14.40 -18.77 -7.49
C SER A 270 -15.89 -18.50 -7.26
N SER A 271 -16.31 -18.35 -6.00
CA SER A 271 -17.69 -17.97 -5.65
C SER A 271 -18.07 -16.61 -6.23
N CYS A 272 -17.17 -15.62 -6.12
CA CYS A 272 -17.39 -14.27 -6.65
C CYS A 272 -17.54 -14.30 -8.18
N ALA A 273 -16.64 -14.99 -8.88
CA ALA A 273 -16.74 -15.16 -10.32
C ALA A 273 -18.05 -15.86 -10.73
N SER A 274 -18.47 -16.89 -10.00
CA SER A 274 -19.70 -17.63 -10.29
C SER A 274 -20.94 -16.75 -10.17
N GLU A 275 -21.00 -15.87 -9.17
CA GLU A 275 -22.10 -14.93 -9.01
C GLU A 275 -22.12 -13.84 -10.08
N ILE A 276 -20.96 -13.30 -10.46
CA ILE A 276 -20.86 -12.37 -11.58
C ILE A 276 -21.42 -13.03 -12.85
N VAL A 277 -21.00 -14.27 -13.14
CA VAL A 277 -21.52 -15.05 -14.27
C VAL A 277 -23.03 -15.26 -14.16
N ARG A 278 -23.54 -15.60 -12.96
CA ARG A 278 -24.97 -15.78 -12.71
C ARG A 278 -25.76 -14.50 -13.02
N LEU A 279 -25.30 -13.34 -12.53
CA LEU A 279 -25.94 -12.03 -12.74
C LEU A 279 -25.90 -11.63 -14.22
N LEU A 280 -24.77 -11.82 -14.90
CA LEU A 280 -24.64 -11.52 -16.33
C LEU A 280 -25.56 -12.42 -17.19
N ASN A 281 -25.62 -13.72 -16.90
CA ASN A 281 -26.51 -14.64 -17.58
C ASN A 281 -27.99 -14.31 -17.33
N ALA A 282 -28.35 -13.96 -16.10
CA ALA A 282 -29.70 -13.50 -15.77
C ALA A 282 -30.04 -12.20 -16.51
N GLY A 283 -29.08 -11.28 -16.65
CA GLY A 283 -29.22 -10.06 -17.44
C GLY A 283 -29.50 -10.34 -18.92
N GLN A 284 -28.77 -11.28 -19.54
CA GLN A 284 -29.02 -11.71 -20.91
C GLN A 284 -30.40 -12.34 -21.11
N GLN A 285 -30.94 -12.96 -20.06
CA GLN A 285 -32.28 -13.57 -20.06
C GLN A 285 -33.40 -12.58 -19.71
N GLY A 286 -33.08 -11.30 -19.44
CA GLY A 286 -34.05 -10.30 -18.99
C GLY A 286 -34.57 -10.54 -17.56
N ARG A 287 -33.88 -11.40 -16.80
CA ARG A 287 -34.21 -11.76 -15.42
C ARG A 287 -33.46 -10.90 -14.39
N ALA A 288 -32.41 -10.20 -14.79
CA ALA A 288 -31.71 -9.24 -13.95
C ALA A 288 -31.53 -7.90 -14.66
N GLY A 289 -31.72 -6.80 -13.95
CA GLY A 289 -31.62 -5.47 -14.55
C GLY A 289 -31.99 -4.36 -13.58
N PHE A 290 -31.79 -3.13 -14.02
CA PHE A 290 -32.27 -1.95 -13.29
C PHE A 290 -33.73 -1.67 -13.69
N THR A 291 -34.61 -1.57 -12.70
CA THR A 291 -36.02 -1.15 -12.83
C THR A 291 -36.23 0.30 -12.45
#